data_AF-A0A2T0LXX0-F1
#
_entry.id   AF-A0A2T0LXX0-F1
#
_cell.length_a   1.000
_cell.length_b   1.000
_cell.length_c   1.000
_cell.angle_alpha   90.00
_cell.angle_beta   90.00
_cell.angle_gamma   90.00
#
_symmetry.space_group_name_H-M   'P 1'
#
loop_
_entity.id
_entity.type
_entity.pdbx_description
1 polymer ?
#
loop_
_entity_poly.entity_id
_entity_poly.type
_entity_poly.pdbx_seq_one_letter_code
_entity_poly.pdbx_strand_id
1 'polypeptide(L)'
;MGTPARGRHRKRVVETEDYVAMLHRMVEALARRLADDPVGLVHVEPLREHLRDAMNTAIAINQEKPRGYSFGELAKILGIKRESVYERAIKGRALLAELRTRLGVVSLREHRQEQLDRAGVPDRRIAGGG
;
A
#
# COMPACT_ATOMS: atom_id res chain seq x y z
N MET A 1 35.70 -4.66 -28.56
CA MET A 1 35.41 -4.71 -27.11
C MET A 1 34.01 -4.14 -26.90
N GLY A 2 33.02 -4.98 -26.58
CA GLY A 2 31.67 -4.54 -26.26
C GLY A 2 31.38 -4.82 -24.79
N THR A 3 31.18 -3.77 -24.00
CA THR A 3 30.79 -3.89 -22.59
C THR A 3 29.35 -4.38 -22.52
N PRO A 4 29.04 -5.48 -21.80
CA PRO A 4 27.65 -5.90 -21.66
C PRO A 4 26.93 -4.94 -20.71
N ALA A 5 25.77 -4.43 -21.15
CA ALA A 5 24.90 -3.58 -20.37
C ALA A 5 24.49 -4.29 -19.07
N ARG A 6 24.60 -3.59 -17.93
CA ARG A 6 24.10 -4.04 -16.62
C ARG A 6 22.61 -4.37 -16.74
N GLY A 7 22.28 -5.66 -16.75
CA GLY A 7 20.92 -6.15 -16.70
C GLY A 7 20.22 -5.62 -15.46
N ARG A 8 19.11 -4.90 -15.67
CA ARG A 8 18.25 -4.38 -14.61
C ARG A 8 17.66 -5.57 -13.84
N HIS A 9 18.12 -5.78 -12.61
CA HIS A 9 17.67 -6.89 -11.76
C HIS A 9 16.15 -6.77 -11.56
N ARG A 10 15.38 -7.64 -12.22
CA ARG A 10 13.92 -7.71 -12.06
C ARG A 10 13.69 -8.33 -10.68
N LYS A 11 13.11 -7.58 -9.73
CA LYS A 11 12.72 -8.10 -8.40
C LYS A 11 11.91 -9.38 -8.61
N ARG A 12 12.43 -10.52 -8.15
CA ARG A 12 11.74 -11.80 -8.23
C ARG A 12 10.56 -11.76 -7.26
N VAL A 13 9.37 -12.05 -7.77
CA VAL A 13 8.10 -12.19 -7.01
C VAL A 13 8.08 -13.46 -6.13
N VAL A 14 9.19 -14.23 -6.16
CA VAL A 14 9.37 -15.52 -5.47
C VAL A 14 9.43 -15.37 -3.94
N GLU A 15 9.71 -14.18 -3.41
CA GLU A 15 9.75 -13.92 -1.95
C GLU A 15 8.38 -14.08 -1.24
N THR A 16 7.29 -14.28 -1.97
CA THR A 16 5.94 -14.30 -1.39
C THR A 16 5.65 -15.56 -0.58
N GLU A 17 6.07 -16.75 -1.03
CA GLU A 17 5.69 -18.02 -0.38
C GLU A 17 6.43 -18.23 0.94
N ASP A 18 7.75 -18.03 0.96
CA ASP A 18 8.55 -18.13 2.19
C ASP A 18 8.14 -17.07 3.22
N TYR A 19 7.81 -15.87 2.75
CA TYR A 19 7.31 -14.80 3.59
C TYR A 19 5.94 -15.15 4.19
N VAL A 20 5.03 -15.69 3.38
CA VAL A 20 3.72 -16.16 3.85
C VAL A 20 3.89 -17.31 4.85
N ALA A 21 4.78 -18.27 4.59
CA ALA A 21 5.09 -19.35 5.52
C ALA A 21 5.65 -18.84 6.86
N MET A 22 6.51 -17.82 6.82
CA MET A 22 6.97 -17.13 8.04
C MET A 22 5.81 -16.48 8.79
N LEU A 23 4.92 -15.75 8.12
CA LEU A 23 3.75 -15.13 8.75
C LEU A 23 2.84 -16.17 9.41
N HIS A 24 2.58 -17.31 8.74
CA HIS A 24 1.82 -18.41 9.33
C HIS A 24 2.47 -18.93 10.62
N ARG A 25 3.80 -19.13 10.62
CA ARG A 25 4.53 -19.55 11.83
C ARG A 25 4.42 -18.52 12.96
N MET A 26 4.45 -17.22 12.65
CA MET A 26 4.31 -16.16 13.65
C MET A 26 2.90 -16.14 14.27
N VAL A 27 1.86 -16.31 13.45
CA VAL A 27 0.46 -16.39 13.93
C VAL A 27 0.25 -17.61 14.82
N GLU A 28 0.82 -18.77 14.44
CA GLU A 28 0.77 -19.98 15.25
C GLU A 28 1.50 -19.81 16.60
N ALA A 29 2.67 -19.18 16.59
CA ALA A 29 3.40 -18.87 17.82
C ALA A 29 2.62 -17.91 18.72
N LEU A 30 1.95 -16.90 18.15
CA LEU A 30 1.07 -16.01 18.89
C LEU A 30 -0.08 -16.79 19.54
N ALA A 31 -0.74 -17.70 18.81
CA ALA A 31 -1.83 -18.50 19.34
C ALA A 31 -1.41 -19.33 20.57
N ARG A 32 -0.24 -19.97 20.53
CA ARG A 32 0.31 -20.72 21.68
C ARG A 32 0.56 -19.81 22.88
N ARG A 33 1.17 -18.65 22.66
CA ARG A 33 1.42 -17.68 23.73
C ARG A 33 0.12 -17.15 24.35
N LEU A 34 -0.92 -16.96 23.54
CA LEU A 34 -2.24 -16.54 24.02
C LEU A 34 -2.98 -17.63 24.81
N ALA A 35 -2.69 -18.90 24.55
CA ALA A 35 -3.18 -20.00 25.36
C ALA A 35 -2.54 -19.98 26.76
N ASP A 36 -1.25 -19.64 26.85
CA ASP A 36 -0.52 -19.52 28.11
C ASP A 36 -0.87 -18.22 28.87
N ASP A 37 -1.09 -17.11 28.16
CA ASP A 37 -1.47 -15.80 28.70
C ASP A 37 -2.65 -15.18 27.91
N PRO A 38 -3.90 -15.47 28.32
CA PRO A 38 -5.09 -14.96 27.65
C PRO A 38 -5.26 -13.44 27.71
N VAL A 39 -4.56 -12.73 28.61
CA VAL A 39 -4.65 -11.25 28.67
C VAL A 39 -4.19 -10.64 27.35
N GLY A 40 -3.26 -11.29 26.64
CA GLY A 40 -2.81 -10.85 25.32
C GLY A 40 -3.89 -10.81 24.24
N LEU A 41 -5.07 -11.43 24.45
CA LEU A 41 -6.19 -11.41 23.49
C LEU A 41 -6.65 -9.99 23.14
N VAL A 42 -6.43 -9.02 24.02
CA VAL A 42 -6.70 -7.59 23.77
C VAL A 42 -6.00 -7.05 22.52
N HIS A 43 -4.91 -7.68 22.07
CA HIS A 43 -4.15 -7.27 20.90
C HIS A 43 -4.61 -7.94 19.60
N VAL A 44 -5.42 -9.00 19.66
CA VAL A 44 -5.82 -9.78 18.48
C VAL A 44 -6.72 -8.96 17.55
N GLU A 45 -7.71 -8.27 18.11
CA GLU A 45 -8.63 -7.44 17.32
C GLU A 45 -7.90 -6.29 16.60
N PRO A 46 -7.03 -5.50 17.27
CA PRO A 46 -6.18 -4.53 16.59
C PRO A 46 -5.32 -5.13 15.47
N LEU A 47 -4.74 -6.33 15.67
CA LEU A 47 -3.93 -6.98 14.64
C LEU A 47 -4.78 -7.41 13.42
N ARG A 48 -6.00 -7.91 13.66
CA ARG A 48 -6.95 -8.25 12.59
C ARG A 48 -7.30 -7.03 11.76
N GLU A 49 -7.55 -5.90 12.41
CA GLU A 49 -7.85 -4.63 11.73
C GLU A 49 -6.65 -4.15 10.89
N HIS A 50 -5.42 -4.24 11.42
CA HIS A 50 -4.22 -3.91 10.66
C HIS A 50 -4.04 -4.79 9.40
N LEU A 51 -4.29 -6.09 9.49
CA LEU A 51 -4.22 -6.99 8.33
C LEU A 51 -5.29 -6.62 7.29
N ARG A 52 -6.50 -6.28 7.74
CA ARG A 52 -7.58 -5.83 6.86
C ARG A 52 -7.21 -4.52 6.16
N ASP A 53 -6.62 -3.58 6.88
CA ASP A 53 -6.21 -2.29 6.35
C ASP A 53 -5.04 -2.42 5.37
N ALA A 54 -4.07 -3.30 5.66
CA ALA A 54 -3.00 -3.64 4.74
C ALA A 54 -3.53 -4.14 3.39
N MET A 55 -4.56 -5.00 3.40
CA MET A 55 -5.21 -5.45 2.17
C MET A 55 -5.92 -4.30 1.44
N ASN A 56 -6.66 -3.47 2.17
CA ASN A 56 -7.35 -2.31 1.58
C ASN A 56 -6.35 -1.37 0.89
N THR A 57 -5.24 -1.04 1.55
CA THR A 57 -4.15 -0.23 1.02
C THR A 57 -3.50 -0.88 -0.21
N ALA A 58 -3.21 -2.19 -0.16
CA ALA A 58 -2.62 -2.89 -1.30
C ALA A 58 -3.52 -2.87 -2.54
N ILE A 59 -4.84 -3.06 -2.36
CA ILE A 59 -5.83 -2.94 -3.43
C ILE A 59 -5.84 -1.51 -4.00
N ALA A 60 -5.87 -0.49 -3.13
CA ALA A 60 -5.86 0.91 -3.57
C ALA A 60 -4.59 1.25 -4.38
N ILE A 61 -3.40 0.89 -3.88
CA ILE A 61 -2.13 1.08 -4.58
C ILE A 61 -2.13 0.35 -5.92
N ASN A 62 -2.68 -0.86 -5.99
CA ASN A 62 -2.77 -1.60 -7.24
C ASN A 62 -3.59 -0.83 -8.29
N GLN A 63 -4.69 -0.17 -7.92
CA GLN A 63 -5.51 0.60 -8.86
C GLN A 63 -4.82 1.85 -9.40
N GLU A 64 -3.81 2.38 -8.70
CA GLU A 64 -3.01 3.52 -9.17
C GLU A 64 -1.87 3.10 -10.13
N LYS A 65 -1.59 1.79 -10.25
CA LYS A 65 -0.52 1.29 -11.13
C LYS A 65 -0.99 1.25 -12.59
N PRO A 66 -0.18 1.72 -13.57
CA PRO A 66 -0.52 1.67 -15.00
C PRO A 66 -0.81 0.27 -15.56
N ARG A 67 -0.36 -0.78 -14.89
CA ARG A 67 -0.62 -2.19 -15.24
C ARG A 67 -1.09 -2.99 -14.01
N GLY A 68 -1.82 -2.34 -13.11
CA GLY A 68 -2.45 -3.01 -11.99
C GLY A 68 -3.59 -3.91 -12.45
N TYR A 69 -3.90 -4.93 -11.65
CA TYR A 69 -5.08 -5.76 -11.88
C TYR A 69 -6.37 -4.93 -11.80
N SER A 70 -7.31 -5.19 -12.71
CA SER A 70 -8.66 -4.63 -12.63
C SER A 70 -9.40 -5.14 -11.40
N PHE A 71 -10.48 -4.44 -11.01
CA PHE A 71 -11.35 -4.92 -9.92
C PHE A 71 -11.90 -6.32 -10.16
N GLY A 72 -12.19 -6.68 -11.41
CA GLY A 72 -12.68 -8.02 -11.76
C GLY A 72 -11.61 -9.10 -11.59
N GLU A 73 -10.36 -8.82 -11.95
CA GLU A 73 -9.24 -9.75 -11.75
C GLU A 73 -8.93 -9.93 -10.26
N LEU A 74 -8.89 -8.84 -9.49
CA LEU A 74 -8.72 -8.90 -8.04
C LEU A 74 -9.85 -9.67 -7.35
N ALA A 75 -11.10 -9.48 -7.81
CA ALA A 75 -12.25 -10.22 -7.29
C ALA A 75 -12.08 -11.73 -7.50
N LYS A 76 -11.59 -12.15 -8.68
CA LYS A 76 -11.28 -13.56 -8.99
C LYS A 76 -10.14 -14.09 -8.13
N ILE A 77 -9.06 -13.33 -7.96
CA ILE A 77 -7.90 -13.72 -7.13
C ILE A 77 -8.32 -13.92 -5.66
N LEU A 78 -9.15 -13.00 -5.15
CA LEU A 78 -9.56 -12.99 -3.74
C LEU A 78 -10.79 -13.86 -3.45
N GLY A 79 -11.48 -14.36 -4.47
CA GLY A 79 -12.71 -15.14 -4.31
C GLY A 79 -13.88 -14.33 -3.72
N ILE A 80 -13.93 -13.02 -3.97
CA ILE A 80 -14.97 -12.11 -3.46
C ILE A 80 -15.68 -11.37 -4.61
N LYS A 81 -16.80 -10.70 -4.28
CA LYS A 81 -17.53 -9.88 -5.24
C LYS A 81 -16.71 -8.66 -5.68
N ARG A 82 -16.91 -8.23 -6.93
CA ARG A 82 -16.25 -7.04 -7.50
C ARG A 82 -16.55 -5.78 -6.69
N GLU A 83 -17.79 -5.63 -6.24
CA GLU A 83 -18.27 -4.52 -5.43
C GLU A 83 -17.48 -4.45 -4.11
N SER A 84 -17.22 -5.60 -3.49
CA SER A 84 -16.42 -5.68 -2.27
C SER A 84 -14.96 -5.24 -2.50
N VAL A 85 -14.36 -5.55 -3.65
CA VAL A 85 -13.02 -5.05 -4.00
C VAL A 85 -13.04 -3.53 -4.16
N TYR A 86 -14.07 -3.00 -4.81
CA TYR A 86 -14.24 -1.55 -4.99
C TYR A 86 -14.37 -0.81 -3.65
N GLU A 87 -15.21 -1.30 -2.74
CA GLU A 87 -15.35 -0.76 -1.38
C GLU A 87 -14.03 -0.79 -0.61
N ARG A 88 -13.28 -1.89 -0.71
CA ARG A 88 -11.95 -2.00 -0.10
C ARG A 88 -10.97 -0.98 -0.68
N ALA A 89 -11.03 -0.73 -1.98
CA ALA A 89 -10.21 0.30 -2.63
C ALA A 89 -10.55 1.71 -2.13
N ILE A 90 -11.84 2.03 -1.90
CA ILE A 90 -12.26 3.30 -1.29
C ILE A 90 -11.64 3.45 0.10
N LYS A 91 -11.81 2.43 0.96
CA LYS A 91 -11.24 2.43 2.32
C LYS A 91 -9.72 2.57 2.30
N GLY A 92 -9.04 1.87 1.39
CA GLY A 92 -7.60 1.96 1.21
C GLY A 92 -7.12 3.36 0.81
N ARG A 93 -7.85 4.06 -0.06
CA ARG A 93 -7.54 5.45 -0.42
C ARG A 93 -7.68 6.41 0.75
N ALA A 94 -8.71 6.23 1.59
CA ALA A 94 -8.87 7.02 2.82
C ALA A 94 -7.69 6.81 3.77
N LEU A 95 -7.30 5.55 4.04
CA LEU A 95 -6.14 5.23 4.87
C LEU A 95 -4.83 5.83 4.33
N LEU A 96 -4.63 5.80 3.01
CA LEU A 96 -3.48 6.43 2.37
C LEU A 96 -3.48 7.95 2.52
N ALA A 97 -4.66 8.59 2.42
CA ALA A 97 -4.79 10.02 2.63
C ALA A 97 -4.47 10.39 4.09
N GLU A 98 -5.01 9.66 5.06
CA GLU A 98 -4.69 9.83 6.49
C GLU A 98 -3.19 9.64 6.77
N LEU A 99 -2.57 8.62 6.17
CA LEU A 99 -1.14 8.37 6.32
C LEU A 99 -0.31 9.51 5.73
N ARG A 100 -0.68 10.05 4.57
CA ARG A 100 -0.02 11.20 3.94
C ARG A 100 -0.12 12.44 4.82
N THR A 101 -1.31 12.71 5.37
CA THR A 101 -1.55 13.80 6.32
C THR A 101 -0.69 13.64 7.58
N ARG A 102 -0.69 12.43 8.19
CA ARG A 102 0.08 12.14 9.41
C ARG A 102 1.58 12.28 9.20
N LEU A 103 2.10 11.80 8.08
CA LEU A 103 3.54 11.86 7.77
C LEU A 103 3.97 13.23 7.24
N GLY A 104 3.06 14.19 7.09
CA GLY A 104 3.36 15.50 6.51
C GLY A 104 3.84 15.41 5.06
N VAL A 105 3.60 14.30 4.37
CA VAL A 105 3.95 14.13 2.96
C VAL A 105 2.86 14.80 2.14
N VAL A 106 2.80 16.13 2.24
CA VAL A 106 2.33 16.98 1.15
C VAL A 106 3.20 16.61 -0.04
N SER A 107 2.64 16.27 -1.20
CA SER A 107 3.51 15.98 -2.34
C SER A 107 4.46 17.16 -2.51
N LEU A 108 5.76 16.92 -2.74
CA LEU A 108 6.73 18.03 -2.86
C LEU A 108 6.30 19.08 -3.90
N ARG A 109 5.44 18.68 -4.83
CA ARG A 109 4.75 19.54 -5.80
C ARG A 109 3.68 20.44 -5.15
N GLU A 110 2.78 19.88 -4.33
CA GLU A 110 1.76 20.64 -3.60
C GLU A 110 2.40 21.56 -2.56
N HIS A 111 3.42 21.11 -1.83
CA HIS A 111 4.12 21.93 -0.85
C HIS A 111 4.84 23.10 -1.53
N ARG A 112 5.45 22.85 -2.69
CA ARG A 112 6.03 23.90 -3.53
C ARG A 112 4.97 24.87 -4.03
N GLN A 113 3.82 24.38 -4.52
CA GLN A 113 2.74 25.23 -5.03
C GLN A 113 2.20 26.13 -3.92
N GLU A 114 1.93 25.57 -2.73
CA GLU A 114 1.51 26.36 -1.55
C GLU A 114 2.55 27.43 -1.17
N GLN A 115 3.84 27.10 -1.24
CA GLN A 115 4.91 28.07 -0.94
C GLN A 115 5.02 29.16 -2.02
N LEU A 116 4.78 28.83 -3.29
CA LEU A 116 4.73 29.80 -4.39
C LEU A 116 3.51 30.72 -4.28
N ASP A 117 2.34 30.16 -3.94
CA ASP A 117 1.09 30.90 -3.74
C ASP A 117 1.21 31.85 -2.53
N ARG A 118 1.77 31.38 -1.41
CA ARG A 118 2.05 32.20 -0.22
C ARG A 118 3.04 33.33 -0.51
N ALA A 119 4.02 33.10 -1.39
CA ALA A 119 4.99 34.11 -1.79
C ALA A 119 4.50 35.04 -2.91
N GLY A 120 3.31 34.80 -3.48
CA GLY A 120 2.79 35.54 -4.63
C GLY A 120 3.62 35.36 -5.91
N VAL A 121 4.35 34.24 -6.03
CA VAL A 121 5.25 33.98 -7.16
C VAL A 121 4.63 32.93 -8.08
N PRO A 122 4.42 33.21 -9.38
CA PRO A 122 3.83 32.25 -10.30
C PRO A 122 4.80 31.10 -10.64
N ASP A 123 4.29 29.86 -10.73
CA ASP A 123 5.11 28.70 -11.13
C ASP A 123 5.44 28.73 -12.63
N ARG A 124 6.65 29.18 -12.96
CA ARG A 124 7.13 29.34 -14.34
C ARG A 124 7.31 28.03 -15.10
N ARG A 125 7.15 26.86 -14.46
CA ARG A 125 7.22 25.56 -15.15
C ARG A 125 5.96 25.22 -15.93
N ILE A 126 4.81 25.82 -15.59
CA ILE A 126 3.55 25.63 -16.32
C ILE A 126 3.53 26.48 -17.61
N ALA A 127 4.29 27.57 -17.65
CA ALA A 127 4.35 28.49 -18.79
C ALA A 127 5.27 28.04 -19.95
N GLY A 128 5.89 26.86 -19.87
CA GLY A 128 6.92 26.42 -20.83
C GLY A 128 6.65 25.08 -21.53
N GLY A 129 5.38 24.64 -21.61
CA GLY A 129 5.00 23.40 -22.28
C GLY A 129 3.89 23.61 -23.31
N GLY A 130 4.27 24.08 -24.49
CA GLY A 130 3.54 23.88 -25.75
C GLY A 130 4.17 22.76 -26.55
#